data_AF-A0A6L7WXX4-F1
#
_entry.id   AF-A0A6L7WXX4-F1
#
_cell.length_a   1.000
_cell.length_b   1.000
_cell.length_c   1.000
_cell.angle_alpha   90.00
_cell.angle_beta   90.00
_cell.angle_gamma   90.00
#
_symmetry.space_group_name_H-M   'P 1'
#
loop_
_entity.id
_entity.type
_entity.pdbx_description
1 polymer ?
#
loop_
_entity_poly.entity_id
_entity_poly.type
_entity_poly.pdbx_seq_one_letter_code
_entity_poly.pdbx_strand_id
1 'polypeptide(L)'
;MSEASTSGETLKATEAWFRRQGVPHLIEDYSTRRDILTRTLPFLATVLAIQILLIPRVDWPWWASVLSVVGALAAVAAAWVGINALRRRKLLALPEKVGAVEVLVFLLTAPTLTAFILGEWETAAVEVFLNALLLLGAYLTVSFALIPILRWSARRLIRDALDVLGLFARALPLLLIFVTFMFITAEVWQMAGTIEVTRLLAVIGLFALVAAAFLISRLPAELSDLAAFQSSDRVTELAQGTPAASLGVASDSLKMDAPLRRAQWANVGLVVLVALALRVLFVSGLVGVFFLVFGAIAMDLNTISSWTQSDPRVLLHLPWSGTAMTVELLQVAAFMAAFSGFYFSIRVLTDHEYRDEFFEDVVGDVRQSLAVRAVYLGALAQHEMDGD
;
A
#
# COMPACT_ATOMS: atom_id res chain seq x y z
N MET A 1 -13.95 -12.74 39.63
CA MET A 1 -12.55 -12.39 39.29
C MET A 1 -11.97 -13.18 38.11
N SER A 2 -12.41 -14.41 37.82
CA SER A 2 -11.89 -15.18 36.66
C SER A 2 -12.49 -14.70 35.32
N GLU A 3 -13.82 -14.58 35.19
CA GLU A 3 -14.50 -14.22 33.92
C GLU A 3 -14.13 -12.83 33.37
N ALA A 4 -14.10 -11.79 34.21
CA ALA A 4 -13.74 -10.44 33.79
C ALA A 4 -12.30 -10.34 33.23
N SER A 5 -11.38 -11.16 33.74
CA SER A 5 -10.01 -11.23 33.21
C SER A 5 -9.96 -11.88 31.82
N THR A 6 -10.76 -12.92 31.60
CA THR A 6 -10.87 -13.63 30.32
C THR A 6 -11.52 -12.76 29.24
N SER A 7 -12.55 -11.98 29.60
CA SER A 7 -13.21 -11.03 28.69
C SER A 7 -12.25 -9.93 28.25
N GLY A 8 -11.47 -9.37 29.17
CA GLY A 8 -10.44 -8.36 28.86
C GLY A 8 -9.32 -8.88 27.96
N GLU A 9 -8.88 -10.12 28.15
CA GLU A 9 -7.90 -10.78 27.26
C GLU A 9 -8.47 -11.03 25.86
N THR A 10 -9.73 -11.45 25.78
CA THR A 10 -10.43 -11.71 24.51
C THR A 10 -10.66 -10.41 23.71
N LEU A 11 -10.97 -9.30 24.38
CA LEU A 11 -11.04 -7.97 23.77
C LEU A 11 -9.68 -7.57 23.16
N LYS A 12 -8.58 -7.72 23.92
CA LYS A 12 -7.22 -7.45 23.42
C LYS A 12 -6.82 -8.36 22.25
N ALA A 13 -7.23 -9.63 22.28
CA ALA A 13 -7.02 -10.57 21.18
C ALA A 13 -7.79 -10.14 19.92
N THR A 14 -9.02 -9.65 20.08
CA THR A 14 -9.85 -9.09 19.01
C THR A 14 -9.23 -7.82 18.41
N GLU A 15 -8.71 -6.91 19.24
CA GLU A 15 -7.96 -5.74 18.78
C GLU A 15 -6.68 -6.12 18.03
N ALA A 16 -5.94 -7.12 18.52
CA ALA A 16 -4.77 -7.63 17.84
C ALA A 16 -5.14 -8.27 16.48
N TRP A 17 -6.30 -8.93 16.40
CA TRP A 17 -6.84 -9.46 15.16
C TRP A 17 -7.17 -8.34 14.16
N PHE A 18 -7.86 -7.27 14.57
CA PHE A 18 -8.11 -6.12 13.69
C PHE A 18 -6.83 -5.51 13.12
N ARG A 19 -5.78 -5.38 13.95
CA ARG A 19 -4.46 -4.90 13.49
C ARG A 19 -3.82 -5.84 12.47
N ARG A 20 -3.98 -7.16 12.61
CA ARG A 20 -3.44 -8.17 11.69
C ARG A 20 -4.19 -8.22 10.37
N GLN A 21 -5.51 -7.96 10.39
CA GLN A 21 -6.35 -7.85 9.20
C GLN A 21 -6.23 -6.49 8.50
N GLY A 22 -5.41 -5.56 9.05
CA GLY A 22 -5.20 -4.26 8.45
C GLY A 22 -6.37 -3.30 8.62
N VAL A 23 -7.24 -3.53 9.60
CA VAL A 23 -8.40 -2.68 9.92
C VAL A 23 -8.30 -2.04 11.32
N PRO A 24 -7.17 -1.39 11.69
CA PRO A 24 -6.97 -0.87 13.05
C PRO A 24 -8.01 0.17 13.50
N HIS A 25 -8.59 0.93 12.58
CA HIS A 25 -9.60 1.94 12.90
C HIS A 25 -10.95 1.37 13.36
N LEU A 26 -11.18 0.05 13.22
CA LEU A 26 -12.39 -0.59 13.76
C LEU A 26 -12.34 -0.75 15.29
N ILE A 27 -11.16 -0.59 15.91
CA ILE A 27 -10.99 -0.56 17.37
C ILE A 27 -11.59 0.74 17.92
N GLU A 28 -12.41 0.63 18.96
CA GLU A 28 -13.02 1.79 19.62
C GLU A 28 -11.91 2.58 20.36
N ASP A 29 -11.98 3.91 20.31
CA ASP A 29 -10.95 4.81 20.87
C ASP A 29 -9.52 4.65 20.34
N TYR A 30 -9.36 4.15 19.11
CA TYR A 30 -8.06 4.15 18.44
C TYR A 30 -7.50 5.58 18.25
N SER A 31 -6.62 6.02 19.17
CA SER A 31 -6.10 7.38 19.17
C SER A 31 -5.07 7.61 18.04
N THR A 32 -5.53 8.24 16.96
CA THR A 32 -4.79 8.36 15.69
C THR A 32 -3.62 9.35 15.72
N ARG A 33 -3.40 10.10 16.81
CA ARG A 33 -2.36 11.15 16.84
C ARG A 33 -1.16 10.84 17.71
N ARG A 34 -1.33 10.12 18.83
CA ARG A 34 -0.28 9.99 19.85
C ARG A 34 0.48 8.67 19.77
N ASP A 35 -0.20 7.55 19.52
CA ASP A 35 0.47 6.24 19.43
C ASP A 35 1.11 5.98 18.07
N ILE A 36 0.58 6.59 17.00
CA ILE A 36 1.04 6.37 15.62
C ILE A 36 2.40 7.02 15.38
N LEU A 37 2.57 8.28 15.81
CA LEU A 37 3.82 9.00 15.61
C LEU A 37 4.98 8.34 16.36
N THR A 38 4.72 7.80 17.56
CA THR A 38 5.71 7.03 18.32
C THR A 38 6.10 5.73 17.59
N ARG A 39 5.19 5.11 16.85
CA ARG A 39 5.50 3.93 16.00
C ARG A 39 6.27 4.31 14.73
N THR A 40 6.14 5.53 14.21
CA THR A 40 6.89 6.01 13.03
C THR A 40 8.33 6.44 13.36
N LEU A 41 8.66 6.71 14.62
CA LEU A 41 9.98 7.16 15.09
C LEU A 41 11.18 6.39 14.50
N PRO A 42 11.26 5.05 14.56
CA PRO A 42 12.44 4.33 14.06
C PRO A 42 12.65 4.54 12.56
N PHE A 43 11.57 4.63 11.78
CA PHE A 43 11.63 4.92 10.35
C PHE A 43 12.12 6.36 10.11
N LEU A 44 11.54 7.35 10.80
CA LEU A 44 11.93 8.75 10.67
C LEU A 44 13.39 8.98 11.11
N ALA A 45 13.84 8.29 12.17
CA ALA A 45 15.23 8.33 12.61
C ALA A 45 16.19 7.76 11.55
N THR A 46 15.79 6.69 10.86
CA THR A 46 16.57 6.11 9.75
C THR A 46 16.65 7.07 8.58
N VAL A 47 15.53 7.70 8.22
CA VAL A 47 15.48 8.71 7.15
C VAL A 47 16.37 9.90 7.49
N LEU A 48 16.30 10.40 8.73
CA LEU A 48 17.16 11.48 9.20
C LEU A 48 18.65 11.09 9.14
N ALA A 49 18.99 9.86 9.53
CA ALA A 49 20.36 9.36 9.45
C ALA A 49 20.86 9.28 8.00
N ILE A 50 20.02 8.80 7.07
CA ILE A 50 20.34 8.78 5.64
C ILE A 50 20.53 10.20 5.10
N GLN A 51 19.66 11.15 5.47
CA GLN A 51 19.79 12.56 5.07
C GLN A 51 21.13 13.14 5.54
N ILE A 52 21.52 12.89 6.79
CA ILE A 52 22.81 13.34 7.33
C ILE A 52 23.99 12.72 6.56
N LEU A 53 23.91 11.43 6.21
CA LEU A 53 24.93 10.74 5.43
C LEU A 53 25.03 11.22 3.97
N LEU A 54 23.99 11.87 3.45
CA LEU A 54 23.96 12.46 2.11
C LEU A 54 24.43 13.92 2.07
N ILE A 55 24.69 14.56 3.21
CA ILE A 55 25.22 15.94 3.28
C ILE A 55 26.60 16.05 2.60
N PRO A 56 27.58 15.13 2.82
CA PRO A 56 28.89 15.25 2.21
C PRO A 56 28.84 15.14 0.70
N ARG A 57 29.60 16.01 0.01
CA ARG A 57 29.74 15.95 -1.45
C ARG A 57 30.98 15.16 -1.87
N VAL A 58 30.94 14.61 -3.09
CA VAL A 58 32.01 13.78 -3.66
C VAL A 58 33.30 14.58 -3.90
N ASP A 59 33.19 15.89 -4.12
CA ASP A 59 34.30 16.81 -4.36
C ASP A 59 35.03 17.27 -3.08
N TRP A 60 34.52 16.92 -1.90
CA TRP A 60 35.12 17.35 -0.63
C TRP A 60 36.27 16.44 -0.17
N PRO A 61 37.27 16.99 0.54
CA PRO A 61 38.24 16.19 1.26
C PRO A 61 37.55 15.28 2.29
N TRP A 62 38.01 14.04 2.43
CA TRP A 62 37.41 13.04 3.33
C TRP A 62 37.23 13.53 4.78
N TRP A 63 38.14 14.36 5.28
CA TRP A 63 38.05 14.91 6.65
C TRP A 63 36.92 15.94 6.80
N ALA A 64 36.64 16.73 5.76
CA ALA A 64 35.56 17.71 5.75
C ALA A 64 34.20 16.99 5.72
N SER A 65 34.11 15.90 4.96
CA SER A 65 32.96 14.99 4.92
C SER A 65 32.69 14.34 6.27
N VAL A 66 33.74 13.93 7.00
CA VAL A 66 33.59 13.39 8.36
C VAL A 66 33.15 14.48 9.33
N LEU A 67 33.74 15.68 9.27
CA LEU A 67 33.37 16.79 10.15
C LEU A 67 31.93 17.26 9.93
N SER A 68 31.42 17.28 8.70
CA SER A 68 30.03 17.66 8.43
C SER A 68 29.04 16.65 9.02
N VAL A 69 29.31 15.35 8.90
CA VAL A 69 28.48 14.30 9.51
C VAL A 69 28.54 14.35 11.04
N VAL A 70 29.73 14.52 11.62
CA VAL A 70 29.89 14.62 13.09
C VAL A 70 29.22 15.89 13.62
N GLY A 71 29.40 17.02 12.94
CA GLY A 71 28.74 18.29 13.28
C GLY A 71 27.23 18.20 13.17
N ALA A 72 26.72 17.51 12.14
CA ALA A 72 25.31 17.23 11.95
C ALA A 72 24.69 16.44 13.11
N LEU A 73 25.34 15.34 13.48
CA LEU A 73 24.91 14.50 14.60
C LEU A 73 24.97 15.26 15.93
N ALA A 74 26.02 16.07 16.14
CA ALA A 74 26.15 16.91 17.32
C ALA A 74 25.04 17.97 17.40
N ALA A 75 24.67 18.59 16.27
CA ALA A 75 23.58 19.56 16.20
C ALA A 75 22.21 18.93 16.51
N VAL A 76 21.94 17.73 15.96
CA VAL A 76 20.71 16.97 16.25
C VAL A 76 20.66 16.61 17.75
N ALA A 77 21.77 16.12 18.30
CA ALA A 77 21.88 15.80 19.73
C ALA A 77 21.70 17.05 20.61
N ALA A 78 22.26 18.20 20.22
CA ALA A 78 22.13 19.45 20.95
C ALA A 78 20.68 19.98 20.92
N ALA A 79 20.02 19.93 19.75
CA ALA A 79 18.60 20.26 19.62
C ALA A 79 17.73 19.36 20.51
N TRP A 80 18.04 18.07 20.55
CA TRP A 80 17.36 17.09 21.38
C TRP A 80 17.50 17.37 22.89
N VAL A 81 18.74 17.56 23.34
CA VAL A 81 19.06 17.89 24.73
C VAL A 81 18.43 19.22 25.14
N GLY A 82 18.46 20.22 24.26
CA GLY A 82 17.82 21.52 24.49
C GLY A 82 16.31 21.40 24.68
N ILE A 83 15.62 20.63 23.84
CA ILE A 83 14.17 20.42 23.95
C ILE A 83 13.82 19.66 25.24
N ASN A 84 14.61 18.66 25.60
CA ASN A 84 14.43 17.92 26.85
C ASN A 84 14.67 18.80 28.08
N ALA A 85 15.65 19.71 28.03
CA ALA A 85 15.91 20.69 29.08
C ALA A 85 14.76 21.70 29.22
N LEU A 86 14.26 22.26 28.11
CA LEU A 86 13.10 23.17 28.09
C LEU A 86 11.83 22.52 28.64
N ARG A 87 11.65 21.21 28.42
CA ARG A 87 10.51 20.43 28.91
C ARG A 87 10.71 19.85 30.31
N ARG A 88 11.80 20.20 31.01
CA ARG A 88 12.18 19.68 32.34
C ARG A 88 12.18 18.14 32.42
N ARG A 89 12.57 17.47 31.33
CA ARG A 89 12.76 16.01 31.30
C ARG A 89 14.24 15.67 31.49
N LYS A 90 14.55 14.40 31.77
CA LYS A 90 15.96 13.93 31.77
C LYS A 90 16.58 14.18 30.39
N LEU A 91 17.80 14.72 30.36
CA LEU A 91 18.45 15.23 29.14
C LEU A 91 18.51 14.19 27.99
N LEU A 92 18.72 12.91 28.31
CA LEU A 92 18.84 11.80 27.36
C LEU A 92 17.61 10.88 27.33
N ALA A 93 16.47 11.29 27.88
CA ALA A 93 15.26 10.47 27.78
C ALA A 93 14.80 10.37 26.32
N LEU A 94 14.57 9.15 25.85
CA LEU A 94 13.86 8.87 24.60
C LEU A 94 12.40 9.34 24.75
N PRO A 95 11.75 9.84 23.69
CA PRO A 95 10.40 10.38 23.80
C PRO A 95 9.45 9.20 23.89
N GLU A 96 8.77 9.07 25.02
CA GLU A 96 7.66 8.11 25.14
C GLU A 96 6.46 8.50 24.27
N LYS A 97 6.36 9.79 23.89
CA LYS A 97 5.27 10.35 23.09
C LYS A 97 5.80 11.41 22.13
N VAL A 98 5.52 11.26 20.84
CA VAL A 98 5.86 12.24 19.78
C VAL A 98 4.75 13.28 19.68
N GLY A 99 5.09 14.56 19.85
CA GLY A 99 4.18 15.69 19.71
C GLY A 99 4.56 16.61 18.55
N ALA A 100 3.91 17.78 18.48
CA ALA A 100 4.13 18.76 17.41
C ALA A 100 5.58 19.27 17.35
N VAL A 101 6.29 19.31 18.49
CA VAL A 101 7.68 19.79 18.55
C VAL A 101 8.62 18.77 17.93
N GLU A 102 8.45 17.48 18.22
CA GLU A 102 9.26 16.41 17.63
C GLU A 102 9.07 16.33 16.11
N VAL A 103 7.85 16.58 15.64
CA VAL A 103 7.53 16.76 14.21
C VAL A 103 8.28 17.95 13.63
N LEU A 104 8.20 19.13 14.27
CA LEU A 104 8.93 20.34 13.87
C LEU A 104 10.45 20.12 13.81
N VAL A 105 11.02 19.42 14.79
CA VAL A 105 12.44 19.05 14.81
C VAL A 105 12.77 18.20 13.59
N PHE A 106 12.00 17.14 13.32
CA PHE A 106 12.25 16.30 12.16
C PHE A 106 12.16 17.09 10.84
N LEU A 107 11.13 17.93 10.69
CA LEU A 107 10.91 18.75 9.50
C LEU A 107 12.04 19.76 9.25
N LEU A 108 12.54 20.40 10.30
CA LEU A 108 13.43 21.55 10.16
C LEU A 108 14.90 21.21 10.36
N THR A 109 15.26 20.22 11.19
CA THR A 109 16.67 20.01 11.59
C THR A 109 17.56 19.65 10.41
N ALA A 110 17.17 18.67 9.59
CA ALA A 110 17.98 18.31 8.42
C ALA A 110 18.06 19.45 7.40
N PRO A 111 16.95 20.07 6.95
CA PRO A 111 17.03 21.16 5.97
C PRO A 111 17.80 22.39 6.46
N THR A 112 17.64 22.78 7.73
CA THR A 112 18.38 23.93 8.29
C THR A 112 19.86 23.65 8.40
N LEU A 113 20.23 22.43 8.74
CA LEU A 113 21.61 22.00 8.85
C LEU A 113 22.28 21.90 7.48
N THR A 114 21.59 21.30 6.49
CA THR A 114 22.03 21.26 5.10
C THR A 114 22.22 22.68 4.56
N ALA A 115 21.24 23.57 4.75
CA ALA A 115 21.32 24.96 4.32
C ALA A 115 22.46 25.74 5.00
N PHE A 116 22.73 25.48 6.29
CA PHE A 116 23.83 26.12 7.01
C PHE A 116 25.21 25.62 6.56
N ILE A 117 25.36 24.31 6.34
CA ILE A 117 26.63 23.68 5.95
C ILE A 117 26.94 23.94 4.47
N LEU A 118 25.95 23.82 3.58
CA LEU A 118 26.11 23.95 2.13
C LEU A 118 25.84 25.36 1.61
N GLY A 119 25.24 26.24 2.43
CA GLY A 119 24.84 27.60 2.02
C GLY A 119 23.58 27.66 1.16
N GLU A 120 22.90 26.54 0.96
CA GLU A 120 21.78 26.40 0.00
C GLU A 120 20.42 26.65 0.68
N TRP A 121 20.15 27.91 1.04
CA TRP A 121 18.85 28.28 1.63
C TRP A 121 17.69 28.19 0.62
N GLU A 122 17.98 28.24 -0.68
CA GLU A 122 16.98 28.14 -1.75
C GLU A 122 16.34 26.74 -1.82
N THR A 123 17.10 25.68 -1.55
CA THR A 123 16.61 24.30 -1.57
C THR A 123 15.95 23.88 -0.26
N ALA A 124 16.24 24.57 0.84
CA ALA A 124 15.73 24.26 2.18
C ALA A 124 14.19 24.17 2.22
N ALA A 125 13.49 25.04 1.50
CA ALA A 125 12.02 25.02 1.43
C ALA A 125 11.50 23.73 0.74
N VAL A 126 12.18 23.28 -0.31
CA VAL A 126 11.84 22.04 -1.04
C VAL A 126 12.11 20.83 -0.14
N GLU A 127 13.23 20.80 0.58
CA GLU A 127 13.56 19.72 1.51
C GLU A 127 12.55 19.63 2.67
N VAL A 128 12.15 20.77 3.25
CA VAL A 128 11.08 20.81 4.26
C VAL A 128 9.77 20.27 3.68
N PHE A 129 9.41 20.66 2.46
CA PHE A 129 8.20 20.15 1.79
C PHE A 129 8.28 18.63 1.55
N LEU A 130 9.42 18.12 1.08
CA LEU A 130 9.64 16.69 0.89
C LEU A 130 9.58 15.93 2.23
N ASN A 131 10.16 16.48 3.30
CA ASN A 131 10.07 15.92 4.66
C ASN A 131 8.63 15.92 5.19
N ALA A 132 7.86 16.97 4.90
CA ALA A 132 6.43 17.02 5.23
C ALA A 132 5.66 15.91 4.51
N LEU A 133 5.93 15.72 3.21
CA LEU A 133 5.29 14.69 2.40
C LEU A 133 5.68 13.28 2.87
N LEU A 134 6.96 13.06 3.20
CA LEU A 134 7.45 11.80 3.75
C LEU A 134 6.84 11.50 5.12
N LEU A 135 6.74 12.50 5.99
CA LEU A 135 6.07 12.36 7.29
C LEU A 135 4.59 12.02 7.11
N LEU A 136 3.89 12.69 6.19
CA LEU A 136 2.50 12.38 5.85
C LEU A 136 2.37 10.94 5.33
N GLY A 137 3.25 10.51 4.43
CA GLY A 137 3.26 9.15 3.90
C GLY A 137 3.53 8.09 4.99
N ALA A 138 4.49 8.33 5.87
CA ALA A 138 4.78 7.45 7.01
C ALA A 138 3.60 7.40 8.00
N TYR A 139 3.00 8.55 8.30
CA TYR A 139 1.82 8.66 9.14
C TYR A 139 0.65 7.85 8.57
N LEU A 140 0.31 8.04 7.29
CA LEU A 140 -0.75 7.28 6.63
C LEU A 140 -0.44 5.78 6.63
N THR A 141 0.79 5.40 6.34
CA THR A 141 1.23 3.99 6.30
C THR A 141 1.03 3.29 7.64
N VAL A 142 1.43 3.93 8.75
CA VAL A 142 1.29 3.36 10.09
C VAL A 142 -0.15 3.47 10.60
N SER A 143 -0.84 4.58 10.30
CA SER A 143 -2.23 4.81 10.70
C SER A 143 -3.18 3.80 10.11
N PHE A 144 -3.08 3.58 8.80
CA PHE A 144 -3.93 2.65 8.09
C PHE A 144 -3.36 1.22 8.08
N ALA A 145 -2.26 0.96 8.78
CA ALA A 145 -1.60 -0.35 8.79
C ALA A 145 -1.36 -0.91 7.36
N LEU A 146 -0.88 -0.06 6.46
CA LEU A 146 -0.73 -0.39 5.03
C LEU A 146 0.19 -1.59 4.80
N ILE A 147 1.23 -1.74 5.62
CA ILE A 147 2.16 -2.87 5.55
C ILE A 147 1.46 -4.20 5.91
N PRO A 148 0.76 -4.31 7.07
CA PRO A 148 -0.11 -5.45 7.34
C PRO A 148 -1.11 -5.76 6.22
N ILE A 149 -1.80 -4.75 5.67
CA ILE A 149 -2.75 -4.92 4.56
C ILE A 149 -2.01 -5.56 3.37
N LEU A 150 -0.94 -4.94 2.88
CA LEU A 150 -0.16 -5.43 1.75
C LEU A 150 0.32 -6.87 1.98
N ARG A 151 0.87 -7.18 3.16
CA ARG A 151 1.39 -8.52 3.47
C ARG A 151 0.28 -9.56 3.60
N TRP A 152 -0.88 -9.18 4.12
CA TRP A 152 -2.03 -10.06 4.23
C TRP A 152 -2.64 -10.33 2.86
N SER A 153 -2.94 -9.27 2.09
CA SER A 153 -3.49 -9.35 0.74
C SER A 153 -2.56 -10.09 -0.23
N ALA A 154 -1.24 -9.85 -0.16
CA ALA A 154 -0.28 -10.55 -1.01
C ALA A 154 -0.19 -12.06 -0.68
N ARG A 155 -0.17 -12.43 0.61
CA ARG A 155 -0.18 -13.86 1.01
C ARG A 155 -1.47 -14.57 0.62
N ARG A 156 -2.58 -13.84 0.52
CA ARG A 156 -3.85 -14.35 0.04
C ARG A 156 -3.81 -14.53 -1.48
N LEU A 157 -3.41 -13.50 -2.22
CA LEU A 157 -3.21 -13.56 -3.67
C LEU A 157 -2.34 -14.75 -4.09
N ILE A 158 -1.25 -15.05 -3.36
CA ILE A 158 -0.39 -16.21 -3.65
C ILE A 158 -1.11 -17.54 -3.40
N ARG A 159 -1.96 -17.64 -2.37
CA ARG A 159 -2.74 -18.85 -2.08
C ARG A 159 -3.83 -19.07 -3.12
N ASP A 160 -4.50 -18.00 -3.52
CA ASP A 160 -5.62 -18.02 -4.47
C ASP A 160 -5.11 -17.91 -5.92
N ALA A 161 -3.79 -17.91 -6.14
CA ALA A 161 -3.18 -17.68 -7.45
C ALA A 161 -3.59 -18.73 -8.49
N LEU A 162 -3.72 -19.99 -8.07
CA LEU A 162 -4.12 -21.08 -8.97
C LEU A 162 -5.57 -20.92 -9.43
N ASP A 163 -6.45 -20.45 -8.55
CA ASP A 163 -7.86 -20.20 -8.88
C ASP A 163 -7.95 -19.03 -9.87
N VAL A 164 -7.22 -17.94 -9.61
CA VAL A 164 -7.11 -16.79 -10.53
C VAL A 164 -6.52 -17.18 -11.88
N LEU A 165 -5.58 -18.13 -11.93
CA LEU A 165 -5.01 -18.64 -13.17
C LEU A 165 -6.02 -19.47 -13.98
N GLY A 166 -6.79 -20.34 -13.33
CA GLY A 166 -7.85 -21.11 -14.00
C GLY A 166 -8.91 -20.20 -14.61
N LEU A 167 -9.21 -19.11 -13.91
CA LEU A 167 -10.05 -18.01 -14.36
C LEU A 167 -9.50 -17.27 -15.57
N PHE A 168 -8.21 -16.93 -15.54
CA PHE A 168 -7.52 -16.28 -16.65
C PHE A 168 -7.65 -17.10 -17.94
N ALA A 169 -7.57 -18.43 -17.84
CA ALA A 169 -7.76 -19.33 -18.97
C ALA A 169 -9.21 -19.33 -19.53
N ARG A 170 -10.22 -19.02 -18.71
CA ARG A 170 -11.64 -19.05 -19.11
C ARG A 170 -12.13 -17.71 -19.66
N ALA A 171 -11.81 -16.62 -18.98
CA ALA A 171 -12.46 -15.32 -19.20
C ALA A 171 -11.67 -14.39 -20.13
N LEU A 172 -10.33 -14.51 -20.14
CA LEU A 172 -9.45 -13.69 -20.98
C LEU A 172 -9.17 -14.15 -22.43
N PRO A 173 -9.60 -15.31 -22.97
CA PRO A 173 -9.25 -15.69 -24.34
C PRO A 173 -9.56 -14.59 -25.37
N LEU A 174 -10.70 -13.91 -25.27
CA LEU A 174 -11.05 -12.82 -26.17
C LEU A 174 -10.10 -11.62 -26.03
N LEU A 175 -9.75 -11.25 -24.79
CA LEU A 175 -8.81 -10.18 -24.53
C LEU A 175 -7.43 -10.56 -25.07
N LEU A 176 -6.94 -11.76 -24.77
CA LEU A 176 -5.67 -12.26 -25.29
C LEU A 176 -5.63 -12.27 -26.81
N ILE A 177 -6.70 -12.66 -27.50
CA ILE A 177 -6.75 -12.59 -28.96
C ILE A 177 -6.55 -11.15 -29.42
N PHE A 178 -7.31 -10.20 -28.86
CA PHE A 178 -7.21 -8.79 -29.23
C PHE A 178 -5.82 -8.22 -28.93
N VAL A 179 -5.30 -8.44 -27.72
CA VAL A 179 -4.01 -7.89 -27.29
C VAL A 179 -2.86 -8.58 -28.02
N THR A 180 -2.98 -9.86 -28.37
CA THR A 180 -2.00 -10.58 -29.18
C THR A 180 -1.99 -10.07 -30.61
N PHE A 181 -3.17 -9.84 -31.20
CA PHE A 181 -3.27 -9.20 -32.50
C PHE A 181 -2.64 -7.80 -32.47
N MET A 182 -2.91 -7.03 -31.42
CA MET A 182 -2.33 -5.71 -31.23
C MET A 182 -0.80 -5.77 -31.03
N PHE A 183 -0.28 -6.82 -30.39
CA PHE A 183 1.15 -7.02 -30.16
C PHE A 183 1.92 -7.30 -31.45
N ILE A 184 1.32 -7.99 -32.42
CA ILE A 184 1.95 -8.28 -33.72
C ILE A 184 1.80 -7.13 -34.73
N THR A 185 1.44 -5.92 -34.28
CA THR A 185 1.36 -4.73 -35.13
C THR A 185 2.60 -3.86 -35.00
N ALA A 186 3.06 -3.27 -36.10
CA ALA A 186 4.23 -2.39 -36.08
C ALA A 186 3.97 -1.12 -35.26
N GLU A 187 2.74 -0.63 -35.23
CA GLU A 187 2.31 0.60 -34.56
C GLU A 187 2.56 0.56 -33.05
N VAL A 188 2.27 -0.57 -32.39
CA VAL A 188 2.54 -0.74 -30.95
C VAL A 188 4.04 -0.75 -30.68
N TRP A 189 4.82 -1.43 -31.52
CA TRP A 189 6.27 -1.50 -31.35
C TRP A 189 6.94 -0.16 -31.59
N GLN A 190 6.49 0.60 -32.59
CA GLN A 190 6.96 1.95 -32.85
C GLN A 190 6.68 2.88 -31.68
N MET A 191 5.47 2.82 -31.11
CA MET A 191 5.11 3.66 -29.97
C MET A 191 5.81 3.23 -28.67
N ALA A 192 5.67 1.97 -28.28
CA ALA A 192 6.07 1.49 -26.96
C ALA A 192 7.51 0.97 -26.90
N GLY A 193 8.10 0.55 -28.02
CA GLY A 193 9.50 0.10 -28.07
C GLY A 193 10.50 1.25 -28.13
N THR A 194 10.13 2.41 -28.66
CA THR A 194 11.05 3.56 -28.82
C THR A 194 10.89 4.63 -27.74
N ILE A 195 9.83 4.53 -26.94
CA ILE A 195 9.54 5.49 -25.87
C ILE A 195 10.65 5.49 -24.81
N GLU A 196 10.96 6.65 -24.25
CA GLU A 196 11.83 6.73 -23.08
C GLU A 196 11.19 6.03 -21.87
N VAL A 197 11.97 5.30 -21.08
CA VAL A 197 11.48 4.58 -19.88
C VAL A 197 10.70 5.50 -18.94
N THR A 198 11.17 6.73 -18.70
CA THR A 198 10.49 7.73 -17.87
C THR A 198 9.08 8.04 -18.39
N ARG A 199 8.94 8.21 -19.71
CA ARG A 199 7.66 8.50 -20.36
C ARG A 199 6.75 7.28 -20.37
N LEU A 200 7.29 6.08 -20.57
CA LEU A 200 6.53 4.83 -20.43
C LEU A 200 5.93 4.71 -19.02
N LEU A 201 6.75 4.95 -17.99
CA LEU A 201 6.29 4.93 -16.60
C LEU A 201 5.20 5.98 -16.34
N ALA A 202 5.30 7.16 -16.97
CA ALA A 202 4.25 8.18 -16.88
C ALA A 202 2.92 7.72 -17.53
N VAL A 203 2.97 7.04 -18.68
CA VAL A 203 1.78 6.48 -19.34
C VAL A 203 1.15 5.35 -18.50
N ILE A 204 1.97 4.43 -18.00
CA ILE A 204 1.52 3.37 -17.07
C ILE A 204 0.92 3.99 -15.80
N GLY A 205 1.57 5.03 -15.26
CA GLY A 205 1.08 5.80 -14.13
C GLY A 205 -0.27 6.46 -14.40
N LEU A 206 -0.49 6.97 -15.62
CA LEU A 206 -1.79 7.52 -16.03
C LEU A 206 -2.87 6.43 -16.07
N PHE A 207 -2.60 5.25 -16.65
CA PHE A 207 -3.54 4.13 -16.61
C PHE A 207 -3.87 3.70 -15.18
N ALA A 208 -2.85 3.59 -14.32
CA ALA A 208 -3.03 3.27 -12.91
C ALA A 208 -3.85 4.34 -12.17
N LEU A 209 -3.62 5.63 -12.47
CA LEU A 209 -4.36 6.75 -11.87
C LEU A 209 -5.84 6.71 -12.26
N VAL A 210 -6.15 6.52 -13.54
CA VAL A 210 -7.53 6.46 -14.03
C VAL A 210 -8.23 5.21 -13.48
N ALA A 211 -7.56 4.05 -13.47
CA ALA A 211 -8.07 2.84 -12.84
C ALA A 211 -8.38 3.10 -11.35
N ALA A 212 -7.44 3.66 -10.60
CA ALA A 212 -7.62 3.95 -9.18
C ALA A 212 -8.79 4.93 -8.94
N ALA A 213 -8.90 6.00 -9.75
CA ALA A 213 -10.01 6.95 -9.66
C ALA A 213 -11.36 6.27 -9.90
N PHE A 214 -11.44 5.38 -10.90
CA PHE A 214 -12.64 4.60 -11.17
C PHE A 214 -13.01 3.69 -10.00
N LEU A 215 -12.03 2.94 -9.46
CA LEU A 215 -12.24 2.08 -8.29
C LEU A 215 -12.72 2.91 -7.09
N ILE A 216 -12.03 3.99 -6.74
CA ILE A 216 -12.38 4.87 -5.60
C ILE A 216 -13.78 5.46 -5.77
N SER A 217 -14.20 5.80 -6.99
CA SER A 217 -15.53 6.35 -7.24
C SER A 217 -16.68 5.36 -7.04
N ARG A 218 -16.42 4.05 -7.25
CA ARG A 218 -17.45 2.99 -7.15
C ARG A 218 -17.47 2.27 -5.80
N LEU A 219 -16.33 2.19 -5.12
CA LEU A 219 -16.22 1.57 -3.80
C LEU A 219 -17.27 2.02 -2.77
N PRO A 220 -17.70 3.30 -2.72
CA PRO A 220 -18.65 3.71 -1.72
C PRO A 220 -20.01 3.02 -1.72
N ALA A 221 -20.61 2.90 -2.91
CA ALA A 221 -21.92 2.29 -3.07
C ALA A 221 -21.87 0.79 -2.73
N GLU A 222 -20.79 0.13 -3.16
CA GLU A 222 -20.59 -1.28 -2.86
C GLU A 222 -20.39 -1.52 -1.36
N LEU A 223 -19.56 -0.72 -0.68
CA LEU A 223 -19.30 -0.90 0.76
C LEU A 223 -20.51 -0.60 1.64
N SER A 224 -21.38 0.34 1.26
CA SER A 224 -22.60 0.64 2.03
C SER A 224 -23.55 -0.56 2.06
N ASP A 225 -23.70 -1.26 0.93
CA ASP A 225 -24.59 -2.43 0.84
C ASP A 225 -24.04 -3.61 1.66
N LEU A 226 -22.72 -3.70 1.80
CA LEU A 226 -22.04 -4.76 2.54
C LEU A 226 -22.05 -4.57 4.05
N ALA A 227 -22.08 -3.32 4.51
CA ALA A 227 -22.15 -2.98 5.92
C ALA A 227 -23.56 -3.21 6.51
N ALA A 228 -24.60 -3.29 5.67
CA ALA A 228 -25.96 -3.56 6.10
C ALA A 228 -26.16 -5.07 6.36
N PHE A 229 -26.18 -5.47 7.63
CA PHE A 229 -26.54 -6.83 8.02
C PHE A 229 -28.04 -6.94 8.28
N GLN A 230 -28.71 -7.85 7.57
CA GLN A 230 -30.16 -8.06 7.74
C GLN A 230 -30.50 -9.03 8.88
N SER A 231 -29.55 -9.84 9.35
CA SER A 231 -29.77 -10.83 10.41
C SER A 231 -28.58 -10.97 11.37
N SER A 232 -28.89 -11.14 12.66
CA SER A 232 -27.92 -11.41 13.73
C SER A 232 -27.22 -12.75 13.52
N ASP A 233 -27.94 -13.74 12.99
CA ASP A 233 -27.39 -15.08 12.71
C ASP A 233 -26.23 -15.01 11.72
N ARG A 234 -26.33 -14.13 10.70
CA ARG A 234 -25.26 -13.95 9.71
C ARG A 234 -24.03 -13.29 10.32
N VAL A 235 -24.21 -12.36 11.27
CA VAL A 235 -23.09 -11.74 12.00
C VAL A 235 -22.37 -12.77 12.86
N THR A 236 -23.14 -13.60 13.57
CA THR A 236 -22.58 -14.67 14.40
C THR A 236 -21.84 -15.70 13.55
N GLU A 237 -22.42 -16.14 12.43
CA GLU A 237 -21.78 -17.05 11.47
C GLU A 237 -20.45 -16.50 10.95
N LEU A 238 -20.44 -15.23 10.50
CA LEU A 238 -19.22 -14.59 9.99
C LEU A 238 -18.17 -14.37 11.09
N ALA A 239 -18.58 -14.16 12.34
CA ALA A 239 -17.69 -14.02 13.47
C ALA A 239 -17.06 -15.36 13.93
N GLN A 240 -17.59 -16.52 13.50
CA GLN A 240 -17.01 -17.82 13.80
C GLN A 240 -15.58 -17.94 13.25
N GLY A 241 -14.72 -18.62 14.00
CA GLY A 241 -13.28 -18.73 13.67
C GLY A 241 -12.46 -17.47 13.98
N THR A 242 -13.08 -16.44 14.57
CA THR A 242 -12.37 -15.23 15.05
C THR A 242 -12.37 -15.16 16.58
N PRO A 243 -11.45 -14.38 17.19
CA PRO A 243 -11.45 -14.17 18.64
C PRO A 243 -12.73 -13.52 19.20
N ALA A 244 -13.53 -12.87 18.35
CA ALA A 244 -14.78 -12.27 18.80
C ALA A 244 -15.87 -13.30 19.09
N ALA A 245 -15.80 -14.51 18.52
CA ALA A 245 -16.78 -15.56 18.79
C ALA A 245 -16.81 -15.97 20.28
N SER A 246 -15.68 -15.87 20.98
CA SER A 246 -15.58 -16.19 22.40
C SER A 246 -16.04 -15.08 23.34
N LEU A 247 -16.46 -13.91 22.81
CA LEU A 247 -17.01 -12.81 23.63
C LEU A 247 -18.43 -13.11 24.14
N GLY A 248 -19.12 -14.13 23.59
CA GLY A 248 -20.40 -14.61 24.12
C GLY A 248 -21.55 -13.59 24.09
N VAL A 249 -21.47 -12.58 23.22
CA VAL A 249 -22.47 -11.50 23.13
C VAL A 249 -23.80 -12.06 22.63
N ALA A 250 -24.88 -11.79 23.37
CA ALA A 250 -26.24 -12.16 22.96
C ALA A 250 -26.63 -11.49 21.63
N SER A 251 -27.39 -12.19 20.79
CA SER A 251 -27.82 -11.71 19.46
C SER A 251 -28.46 -10.31 19.50
N ASP A 252 -29.28 -10.04 20.50
CA ASP A 252 -29.98 -8.75 20.67
C ASP A 252 -29.05 -7.60 21.11
N SER A 253 -27.87 -7.94 21.64
CA SER A 253 -26.86 -6.97 22.08
C SER A 253 -25.85 -6.59 20.97
N LEU A 254 -25.95 -7.23 19.80
CA LEU A 254 -25.07 -6.95 18.66
C LEU A 254 -25.34 -5.55 18.11
N LYS A 255 -24.29 -4.76 17.90
CA LYS A 255 -24.39 -3.41 17.33
C LYS A 255 -24.26 -3.43 15.81
N MET A 256 -25.26 -3.98 15.14
CA MET A 256 -25.27 -4.19 13.68
C MET A 256 -25.42 -2.87 12.89
N ASP A 257 -26.19 -1.92 13.42
CA ASP A 257 -26.48 -0.64 12.75
C ASP A 257 -25.52 0.50 13.13
N ALA A 258 -24.44 0.20 13.88
CA ALA A 258 -23.52 1.22 14.35
C ALA A 258 -22.82 1.91 13.16
N PRO A 259 -23.10 3.20 12.88
CA PRO A 259 -22.60 3.86 11.70
C PRO A 259 -21.07 3.89 11.68
N LEU A 260 -20.48 3.70 10.50
CA LEU A 260 -19.04 3.76 10.34
C LEU A 260 -18.59 5.23 10.37
N ARG A 261 -17.60 5.54 11.22
CA ARG A 261 -16.93 6.84 11.19
C ARG A 261 -16.14 6.98 9.88
N ARG A 262 -15.91 8.21 9.41
CA ARG A 262 -15.16 8.48 8.15
C ARG A 262 -13.80 7.75 8.08
N ALA A 263 -13.08 7.68 9.19
CA ALA A 263 -11.79 6.99 9.26
C ALA A 263 -11.91 5.45 9.20
N GLN A 264 -12.96 4.87 9.81
CA GLN A 264 -13.26 3.44 9.71
C GLN A 264 -13.58 3.06 8.27
N TRP A 265 -14.43 3.87 7.64
CA TRP A 265 -14.81 3.69 6.26
C TRP A 265 -13.63 3.82 5.31
N ALA A 266 -12.78 4.84 5.48
CA ALA A 266 -11.58 5.03 4.66
C ALA A 266 -10.61 3.85 4.80
N ASN A 267 -10.49 3.28 6.01
CA ASN A 267 -9.62 2.14 6.26
C ASN A 267 -10.12 0.86 5.58
N VAL A 268 -11.42 0.56 5.73
CA VAL A 268 -12.05 -0.58 5.05
C VAL A 268 -11.96 -0.40 3.53
N GLY A 269 -12.25 0.79 3.00
CA GLY A 269 -12.10 1.09 1.58
C GLY A 269 -10.67 0.93 1.08
N LEU A 270 -9.67 1.30 1.88
CA LEU A 270 -8.27 1.11 1.55
C LEU A 270 -7.88 -0.37 1.50
N VAL A 271 -8.38 -1.21 2.41
CA VAL A 271 -8.17 -2.67 2.36
C VAL A 271 -8.68 -3.24 1.04
N VAL A 272 -9.91 -2.90 0.64
CA VAL A 272 -10.49 -3.34 -0.63
C VAL A 272 -9.68 -2.82 -1.81
N LEU A 273 -9.32 -1.53 -1.80
CA LEU A 273 -8.54 -0.91 -2.86
C LEU A 273 -7.19 -1.59 -3.04
N VAL A 274 -6.46 -1.86 -1.95
CA VAL A 274 -5.15 -2.52 -1.98
C VAL A 274 -5.29 -3.96 -2.47
N ALA A 275 -6.29 -4.69 -1.98
CA ALA A 275 -6.53 -6.07 -2.43
C ALA A 275 -6.87 -6.13 -3.93
N LEU A 276 -7.69 -5.20 -4.42
CA LEU A 276 -8.04 -5.10 -5.83
C LEU A 276 -6.86 -4.64 -6.69
N ALA A 277 -6.09 -3.67 -6.23
CA ALA A 277 -4.88 -3.22 -6.92
C ALA A 277 -3.86 -4.35 -7.06
N LEU A 278 -3.62 -5.14 -6.01
CA LEU A 278 -2.73 -6.30 -6.08
C LEU A 278 -3.23 -7.35 -7.08
N ARG A 279 -4.54 -7.59 -7.16
CA ARG A 279 -5.11 -8.50 -8.16
C ARG A 279 -4.96 -7.96 -9.59
N VAL A 280 -5.23 -6.68 -9.81
CA VAL A 280 -5.00 -6.03 -11.11
C VAL A 280 -3.52 -6.14 -11.50
N LEU A 281 -2.60 -5.88 -10.57
CA LEU A 281 -1.16 -6.04 -10.80
C LEU A 281 -0.77 -7.49 -11.10
N PHE A 282 -1.36 -8.46 -10.43
CA PHE A 282 -1.12 -9.88 -10.68
C PHE A 282 -1.56 -10.29 -12.08
N VAL A 283 -2.80 -9.94 -12.47
CA VAL A 283 -3.35 -10.21 -13.80
C VAL A 283 -2.52 -9.51 -14.89
N SER A 284 -2.16 -8.25 -14.67
CA SER A 284 -1.28 -7.49 -15.57
C SER A 284 0.09 -8.16 -15.71
N GLY A 285 0.66 -8.62 -14.59
CA GLY A 285 1.94 -9.32 -14.57
C GLY A 285 1.89 -10.63 -15.35
N LEU A 286 0.82 -11.40 -15.22
CA LEU A 286 0.62 -12.63 -15.99
C LEU A 286 0.53 -12.35 -17.50
N VAL A 287 -0.22 -11.33 -17.90
CA VAL A 287 -0.27 -10.87 -19.30
C VAL A 287 1.11 -10.42 -19.78
N GLY A 288 1.85 -9.68 -18.96
CA GLY A 288 3.22 -9.24 -19.26
C GLY A 288 4.17 -10.41 -19.46
N VAL A 289 4.15 -11.40 -18.56
CA VAL A 289 4.94 -12.62 -18.69
C VAL A 289 4.56 -13.39 -19.96
N PHE A 290 3.27 -13.51 -20.25
CA PHE A 290 2.79 -14.10 -21.51
C PHE A 290 3.39 -13.40 -22.73
N PHE A 291 3.34 -12.06 -22.80
CA PHE A 291 3.90 -11.31 -23.93
C PHE A 291 5.42 -11.35 -24.01
N LEU A 292 6.12 -11.41 -22.88
CA LEU A 292 7.56 -11.63 -22.87
C LEU A 292 7.92 -12.99 -23.46
N VAL A 293 7.22 -14.06 -23.05
CA VAL A 293 7.44 -15.42 -23.58
C VAL A 293 7.04 -15.51 -25.04
N PHE A 294 5.86 -15.01 -25.39
CA PHE A 294 5.36 -15.01 -26.76
C PHE A 294 6.29 -14.21 -27.69
N GLY A 295 6.67 -13.00 -27.29
CA GLY A 295 7.57 -12.15 -28.06
C GLY A 295 8.97 -12.74 -28.20
N ALA A 296 9.50 -13.36 -27.15
CA ALA A 296 10.79 -14.05 -27.19
C ALA A 296 10.82 -15.22 -28.20
N ILE A 297 9.66 -15.84 -28.47
CA ILE A 297 9.52 -16.94 -29.45
C ILE A 297 9.21 -16.41 -30.84
N ALA A 298 8.33 -15.41 -30.95
CA ALA A 298 7.76 -14.96 -32.21
C ALA A 298 8.56 -13.84 -32.92
N MET A 299 9.30 -13.02 -32.16
CA MET A 299 9.96 -11.81 -32.68
C MET A 299 11.45 -12.04 -32.85
N ASP A 300 11.95 -11.92 -34.08
CA ASP A 300 13.38 -11.89 -34.37
C ASP A 300 13.94 -10.46 -34.37
N LEU A 301 15.26 -10.34 -34.23
CA LEU A 301 15.96 -9.05 -34.16
C LEU A 301 15.72 -8.19 -35.41
N ASN A 302 15.58 -8.78 -36.60
CA ASN A 302 15.34 -8.00 -37.82
C ASN A 302 13.93 -7.40 -37.82
N THR A 303 12.91 -8.15 -37.36
CA THR A 303 11.56 -7.62 -37.21
C THR A 303 11.53 -6.48 -36.19
N ILE A 304 12.16 -6.66 -35.02
CA ILE A 304 12.23 -5.60 -33.99
C ILE A 304 12.94 -4.36 -34.54
N SER A 305 14.07 -4.53 -35.23
CA SER A 305 14.81 -3.41 -35.82
C SER A 305 14.01 -2.69 -36.90
N SER A 306 13.37 -3.45 -37.79
CA SER A 306 12.52 -2.91 -38.86
C SER A 306 11.33 -2.13 -38.31
N TRP A 307 10.65 -2.67 -37.31
CA TRP A 307 9.46 -2.04 -36.75
C TRP A 307 9.81 -0.82 -35.91
N THR A 308 10.81 -0.92 -35.02
CA THR A 308 11.22 0.21 -34.16
C THR A 308 12.07 1.25 -34.88
N GLN A 309 12.53 0.96 -36.10
CA GLN A 309 13.45 1.80 -36.88
C GLN A 309 14.72 2.18 -36.11
N SER A 310 15.17 1.28 -35.23
CA SER A 310 16.31 1.48 -34.35
C SER A 310 17.06 0.17 -34.14
N ASP A 311 18.33 0.25 -33.74
CA ASP A 311 19.11 -0.94 -33.40
C ASP A 311 18.60 -1.51 -32.05
N PRO A 312 18.10 -2.76 -32.03
CA PRO A 312 17.54 -3.33 -30.81
C PRO A 312 18.59 -3.46 -29.71
N ARG A 313 18.23 -3.04 -28.49
CA ARG A 313 19.13 -3.14 -27.34
C ARG A 313 18.99 -4.51 -26.70
N VAL A 314 19.92 -5.40 -27.07
CA VAL A 314 19.94 -6.78 -26.56
C VAL A 314 20.36 -6.84 -25.10
N LEU A 315 19.52 -7.45 -24.26
CA LEU A 315 19.80 -7.75 -22.86
C LEU A 315 20.31 -9.19 -22.68
N LEU A 316 19.72 -10.14 -23.41
CA LEU A 316 20.05 -11.55 -23.31
C LEU A 316 19.82 -12.23 -24.67
N HIS A 317 20.83 -12.91 -25.20
CA HIS A 317 20.65 -13.77 -26.37
C HIS A 317 19.89 -15.04 -25.98
N LEU A 318 18.93 -15.43 -26.82
CA LEU A 318 18.10 -16.62 -26.61
C LEU A 318 18.63 -17.80 -27.44
N PRO A 319 18.25 -19.05 -27.09
CA PRO A 319 18.77 -20.24 -27.76
C PRO A 319 18.32 -20.37 -29.23
N TRP A 320 17.29 -19.66 -29.66
CA TRP A 320 16.81 -19.68 -31.04
C TRP A 320 17.55 -18.64 -31.90
N SER A 321 17.87 -19.03 -33.13
CA SER A 321 18.58 -18.16 -34.09
C SER A 321 17.85 -16.84 -34.32
N GLY A 322 18.57 -15.72 -34.18
CA GLY A 322 18.03 -14.39 -34.43
C GLY A 322 17.07 -13.85 -33.36
N THR A 323 16.84 -14.57 -32.27
CA THR A 323 15.98 -14.11 -31.16
C THR A 323 16.82 -13.60 -29.99
N ALA A 324 16.32 -12.56 -29.32
CA ALA A 324 16.93 -12.05 -28.11
C ALA A 324 15.89 -11.37 -27.22
N MET A 325 16.13 -11.37 -25.92
CA MET A 325 15.44 -10.49 -25.00
C MET A 325 15.98 -9.07 -25.19
N THR A 326 15.14 -8.14 -25.63
CA THR A 326 15.52 -6.75 -25.88
C THR A 326 14.79 -5.80 -24.95
N VAL A 327 15.36 -4.61 -24.73
CA VAL A 327 14.68 -3.54 -23.96
C VAL A 327 13.33 -3.21 -24.60
N GLU A 328 13.26 -3.18 -25.92
CA GLU A 328 12.07 -2.87 -26.70
C GLU A 328 10.95 -3.90 -26.43
N LEU A 329 11.29 -5.20 -26.38
CA LEU A 329 10.35 -6.26 -26.00
C LEU A 329 9.83 -6.07 -24.56
N LEU A 330 10.71 -5.72 -23.60
CA LEU A 330 10.30 -5.43 -22.23
C LEU A 330 9.33 -4.25 -22.16
N GLN A 331 9.60 -3.18 -22.91
CA GLN A 331 8.77 -1.98 -22.92
C GLN A 331 7.39 -2.24 -23.56
N VAL A 332 7.36 -2.95 -24.68
CA VAL A 332 6.10 -3.36 -25.33
C VAL A 332 5.30 -4.28 -24.42
N ALA A 333 5.92 -5.31 -23.86
CA ALA A 333 5.23 -6.22 -22.93
C ALA A 333 4.71 -5.50 -21.67
N ALA A 334 5.48 -4.55 -21.12
CA ALA A 334 5.04 -3.74 -19.98
C ALA A 334 3.86 -2.82 -20.34
N PHE A 335 3.86 -2.21 -21.54
CA PHE A 335 2.75 -1.42 -22.03
C PHE A 335 1.47 -2.28 -22.18
N MET A 336 1.60 -3.47 -22.77
CA MET A 336 0.48 -4.40 -22.97
C MET A 336 -0.08 -4.94 -21.65
N ALA A 337 0.81 -5.22 -20.69
CA ALA A 337 0.44 -5.58 -19.33
C ALA A 337 -0.37 -4.47 -18.65
N ALA A 338 0.11 -3.22 -18.71
CA ALA A 338 -0.56 -2.08 -18.10
C ALA A 338 -1.91 -1.77 -18.75
N PHE A 339 -2.00 -1.85 -20.08
CA PHE A 339 -3.26 -1.68 -20.81
C PHE A 339 -4.28 -2.76 -20.45
N SER A 340 -3.84 -4.03 -20.37
CA SER A 340 -4.72 -5.15 -19.98
C SER A 340 -5.17 -5.04 -18.52
N GLY A 341 -4.29 -4.60 -17.63
CA GLY A 341 -4.62 -4.28 -16.24
C GLY A 341 -5.67 -3.20 -16.11
N PHE A 342 -5.51 -2.12 -16.86
CA PHE A 342 -6.50 -1.03 -16.93
C PHE A 342 -7.86 -1.54 -17.42
N TYR A 343 -7.89 -2.29 -18.52
CA TYR A 343 -9.12 -2.90 -19.04
C TYR A 343 -9.79 -3.83 -18.01
N PHE A 344 -9.00 -4.69 -17.36
CA PHE A 344 -9.48 -5.60 -16.32
C PHE A 344 -10.06 -4.83 -15.12
N SER A 345 -9.42 -3.75 -14.67
CA SER A 345 -9.89 -2.93 -13.55
C SER A 345 -11.28 -2.33 -13.79
N ILE A 346 -11.60 -1.99 -15.04
CA ILE A 346 -12.92 -1.50 -15.42
C ILE A 346 -13.91 -2.66 -15.43
N ARG A 347 -13.55 -3.78 -16.07
CA ARG A 347 -14.45 -4.94 -16.22
C ARG A 347 -14.88 -5.56 -14.91
N VAL A 348 -13.98 -5.68 -13.93
CA VAL A 348 -14.28 -6.28 -12.62
C VAL A 348 -15.47 -5.61 -11.91
N LEU A 349 -15.72 -4.32 -12.18
CA LEU A 349 -16.83 -3.59 -11.56
C LEU A 349 -18.05 -3.39 -12.47
N THR A 350 -17.96 -3.75 -13.75
CA THR A 350 -19.04 -3.51 -14.72
C THR A 350 -19.71 -4.78 -15.20
N ASP A 351 -19.02 -5.92 -15.14
CA ASP A 351 -19.48 -7.19 -15.69
C ASP A 351 -19.80 -8.16 -14.54
N HIS A 352 -21.05 -8.66 -14.50
CA HIS A 352 -21.55 -9.47 -13.39
C HIS A 352 -20.78 -10.78 -13.24
N GLU A 353 -20.38 -11.42 -14.34
CA GLU A 353 -19.61 -12.66 -14.32
C GLU A 353 -18.24 -12.47 -13.65
N TYR A 354 -17.61 -11.31 -13.84
CA TYR A 354 -16.33 -10.96 -13.20
C TYR A 354 -16.51 -10.41 -11.78
N ARG A 355 -17.64 -9.79 -11.48
CA ARG A 355 -17.92 -9.25 -10.14
C ARG A 355 -18.07 -10.39 -9.14
N ASP A 356 -18.84 -11.41 -9.45
CA ASP A 356 -19.11 -12.51 -8.51
C ASP A 356 -17.82 -13.28 -8.19
N GLU A 357 -16.96 -13.52 -9.19
CA GLU A 357 -15.74 -14.31 -9.01
C GLU A 357 -14.58 -13.52 -8.36
N PHE A 358 -14.50 -12.19 -8.50
CA PHE A 358 -13.40 -11.39 -7.94
C PHE A 358 -13.81 -10.50 -6.77
N PHE A 359 -15.00 -9.93 -6.77
CA PHE A 359 -15.40 -8.98 -5.75
C PHE A 359 -15.84 -9.68 -4.46
N GLU A 360 -16.65 -10.74 -4.54
CA GLU A 360 -17.23 -11.42 -3.38
C GLU A 360 -16.18 -11.93 -2.40
N ASP A 361 -15.06 -12.45 -2.90
CA ASP A 361 -13.97 -12.96 -2.07
C ASP A 361 -13.29 -11.89 -1.20
N VAL A 362 -13.06 -10.69 -1.73
CA VAL A 362 -12.45 -9.59 -0.94
C VAL A 362 -13.49 -8.93 -0.04
N VAL A 363 -14.72 -8.89 -0.52
CA VAL A 363 -15.87 -8.40 0.22
C VAL A 363 -16.20 -9.27 1.43
N GLY A 364 -16.09 -10.58 1.31
CA GLY A 364 -16.36 -11.53 2.41
C GLY A 364 -15.54 -11.23 3.66
N ASP A 365 -14.26 -10.92 3.48
CA ASP A 365 -13.35 -10.59 4.59
C ASP A 365 -13.66 -9.24 5.23
N VAL A 366 -14.09 -8.27 4.42
CA VAL A 366 -14.59 -6.99 4.92
C VAL A 366 -15.86 -7.21 5.71
N ARG A 367 -16.82 -8.00 5.20
CA ARG A 367 -18.04 -8.35 5.93
C ARG A 367 -17.72 -9.08 7.23
N GLN A 368 -16.78 -10.01 7.25
CA GLN A 368 -16.33 -10.65 8.47
C GLN A 368 -15.74 -9.63 9.45
N SER A 369 -14.90 -8.71 8.98
CA SER A 369 -14.33 -7.65 9.84
C SER A 369 -15.40 -6.72 10.42
N LEU A 370 -16.43 -6.39 9.64
CA LEU A 370 -17.58 -5.60 10.11
C LEU A 370 -18.46 -6.39 11.09
N ALA A 371 -18.65 -7.69 10.88
CA ALA A 371 -19.35 -8.57 11.82
C ALA A 371 -18.61 -8.67 13.16
N VAL A 372 -17.30 -8.88 13.14
CA VAL A 372 -16.44 -8.87 14.33
C VAL A 372 -16.54 -7.53 15.06
N ARG A 373 -16.63 -6.40 14.34
CA ARG A 373 -16.87 -5.09 14.96
C ARG A 373 -18.22 -5.01 15.66
N ALA A 374 -19.29 -5.50 15.04
CA ALA A 374 -20.62 -5.48 15.64
C ALA A 374 -20.66 -6.27 16.97
N VAL A 375 -19.97 -7.41 17.03
CA VAL A 375 -19.78 -8.21 18.26
C VAL A 375 -18.92 -7.45 19.27
N TYR A 376 -17.78 -6.89 18.85
CA TYR A 376 -16.85 -6.15 19.71
C TYR A 376 -17.51 -4.93 20.38
N LEU A 377 -18.30 -4.16 19.64
CA LEU A 377 -19.06 -3.02 20.20
C LEU A 377 -20.15 -3.48 21.17
N GLY A 378 -20.79 -4.62 20.90
CA GLY A 378 -21.75 -5.23 21.84
C GLY A 378 -21.09 -5.64 23.15
N ALA A 379 -19.91 -6.27 23.07
CA ALA A 379 -19.13 -6.67 24.24
C ALA A 379 -18.62 -5.47 25.06
N LEU A 380 -18.18 -4.39 24.41
CA LEU A 380 -17.79 -3.15 25.09
C LEU A 380 -18.96 -2.54 25.84
N ALA A 381 -20.14 -2.45 25.22
CA ALA A 381 -21.33 -1.90 25.87
C ALA A 381 -21.76 -2.74 27.09
N GLN A 382 -21.66 -4.07 27.01
CA GLN A 382 -21.94 -4.94 28.16
C GLN A 382 -20.92 -4.74 29.29
N HIS A 383 -19.63 -4.61 28.96
CA HIS A 383 -18.58 -4.39 29.94
C HIS A 383 -18.64 -3.01 30.61
N GLU A 384 -19.15 -1.98 29.92
CA GLU A 384 -19.44 -0.67 30.52
C GLU A 384 -20.64 -0.75 31.48
N MET A 385 -21.66 -1.54 31.16
CA MET A 385 -22.85 -1.72 32.01
C MET A 385 -22.58 -2.57 33.26
N ASP A 386 -21.69 -3.56 33.19
CA ASP A 386 -21.31 -4.42 34.33
C ASP A 386 -20.22 -3.81 35.24
N GLY A 387 -19.59 -2.72 34.80
CA GLY A 387 -18.46 -2.06 35.46
C GLY A 387 -18.82 -0.83 36.32
N ASP A 388 -20.04 -0.31 36.19
CA ASP A 388 -20.68 0.67 37.09
C ASP A 388 -21.47 -0.07 38.20
#